data_AF-A0A1Z9HB31-F1
#
_entry.id   AF-A0A1Z9HB31-F1
#
_cell.length_a   1.000
_cell.length_b   1.000
_cell.length_c   1.000
_cell.angle_alpha   90.00
_cell.angle_beta   90.00
_cell.angle_gamma   90.00
#
_symmetry.space_group_name_H-M   'P 1'
#
loop_
_entity.id
_entity.type
_entity.pdbx_description
1 polymer ?
#
loop_
_entity_poly.entity_id
_entity_poly.type
_entity_poly.pdbx_seq_one_letter_code
_entity_poly.pdbx_strand_id
1 'polypeptide(L)'
;MIDQRGASASTLPEQPSKSKKWVRTMLACASMAPVAGSQPWSPLEPWFSPFLPHATTLVLLVLIGHLVGRHWRGSGVLALAGFVGVWSWTNALQFQKSTIPPQTNAFVISAGFANLGISKAPPLGSSDALQDWARENPFDLFGVVECSTSQVEYIRSWQKWHTVHAEPEDESADGIALFSMHPIQSVKITRTPNARLDHLTAVVNAPGGTFQVELTHPCPPVPGWLHQRQAQLDQLSTASASSDWPVLVLGDLNETPFGSSWRELLTTSGLSAVGPLSMPTWPSQLKGIPVPQWLGIRIDHMLVGSEWEAGPLKVGPKISSDHRPIRAKVWLRRPGEA
;
A
#
# COMPACT_ATOMS: atom_id res chain seq x y z
N MET A 1 -46.19 -66.29 23.26
CA MET A 1 -45.84 -65.56 22.03
C MET A 1 -45.19 -64.26 22.45
N ILE A 2 -43.86 -64.20 22.40
CA ILE A 2 -43.06 -62.99 22.69
C ILE A 2 -42.41 -62.62 21.35
N ASP A 3 -42.74 -61.43 20.82
CA ASP A 3 -42.24 -60.91 19.55
C ASP A 3 -40.75 -60.57 19.69
N GLN A 4 -39.89 -61.37 19.05
CA GLN A 4 -38.45 -61.13 18.92
C GLN A 4 -38.16 -60.43 17.59
N ARG A 5 -38.50 -59.15 17.48
CA ARG A 5 -37.98 -58.30 16.39
C ARG A 5 -36.94 -57.34 16.92
N GLY A 6 -35.67 -57.72 16.72
CA GLY A 6 -34.50 -56.91 17.01
C GLY A 6 -34.51 -55.59 16.25
N ALA A 7 -34.01 -54.54 16.89
CA ALA A 7 -33.82 -53.24 16.28
C ALA A 7 -32.91 -53.34 15.05
N SER A 8 -33.43 -53.02 13.87
CA SER A 8 -32.61 -52.89 12.66
C SER A 8 -31.69 -51.69 12.82
N ALA A 9 -30.38 -51.92 12.92
CA ALA A 9 -29.39 -50.87 12.82
C ALA A 9 -29.50 -50.21 11.43
N SER A 10 -29.77 -48.90 11.41
CA SER A 10 -29.74 -48.09 10.20
C SER A 10 -28.34 -48.12 9.59
N THR A 11 -28.21 -48.69 8.39
CA THR A 11 -26.96 -48.74 7.60
C THR A 11 -26.89 -47.64 6.54
N LEU A 12 -27.52 -46.49 6.78
CA LEU A 12 -27.35 -45.34 5.87
C LEU A 12 -26.01 -44.66 6.18
N PRO A 13 -25.08 -44.55 5.21
CA PRO A 13 -23.83 -43.83 5.43
C PRO A 13 -24.16 -42.39 5.80
N GLU A 14 -23.61 -41.91 6.92
CA GLU A 14 -23.69 -40.50 7.31
C GLU A 14 -23.20 -39.65 6.14
N GLN A 15 -24.13 -39.04 5.41
CA GLN A 15 -23.82 -38.05 4.40
C GLN A 15 -23.10 -36.90 5.13
N PRO A 16 -21.83 -36.59 4.80
CA PRO A 16 -21.14 -35.49 5.46
C PRO A 16 -21.97 -34.23 5.29
N SER A 17 -22.37 -33.63 6.41
CA SER A 17 -23.22 -32.43 6.41
C SER A 17 -22.65 -31.40 5.44
N LYS A 18 -23.51 -30.67 4.72
CA LYS A 18 -23.08 -29.63 3.78
C LYS A 18 -22.04 -28.68 4.41
N SER A 19 -22.13 -28.43 5.72
CA SER A 19 -21.14 -27.66 6.49
C SER A 19 -19.72 -28.27 6.49
N LYS A 20 -19.57 -29.59 6.62
CA LYS A 20 -18.26 -30.28 6.58
C LYS A 20 -17.60 -30.20 5.20
N LYS A 21 -18.38 -30.19 4.11
CA LYS A 21 -17.87 -29.97 2.74
C LYS A 21 -17.41 -28.53 2.53
N TRP A 22 -18.23 -27.54 2.93
CA TRP A 22 -17.89 -26.12 2.83
C TRP A 22 -16.61 -25.74 3.59
N VAL A 23 -16.46 -26.25 4.82
CA VAL A 23 -15.25 -26.03 5.62
C VAL A 23 -14.02 -26.62 4.93
N ARG A 24 -14.10 -27.84 4.39
CA ARG A 24 -12.99 -28.47 3.63
C ARG A 24 -12.63 -27.71 2.36
N THR A 25 -13.61 -27.20 1.62
CA THR A 25 -13.36 -26.38 0.42
C THR A 25 -12.71 -25.05 0.78
N MET A 26 -13.17 -24.37 1.83
CA MET A 26 -12.52 -23.13 2.30
C MET A 26 -11.09 -23.36 2.78
N LEU A 27 -10.83 -24.48 3.46
CA LEU A 27 -9.49 -24.88 3.89
C LEU A 27 -8.54 -25.15 2.71
N ALA A 28 -9.03 -25.79 1.65
CA ALA A 28 -8.26 -26.04 0.44
C ALA A 28 -7.96 -24.73 -0.34
N CYS A 29 -8.96 -23.85 -0.48
CA CYS A 29 -8.75 -22.57 -1.16
C CYS A 29 -7.85 -21.61 -0.35
N ALA A 30 -8.00 -21.57 0.98
CA ALA A 30 -7.21 -20.70 1.85
C ALA A 30 -5.72 -21.12 1.93
N SER A 31 -5.41 -22.41 1.76
CA SER A 31 -4.02 -22.89 1.75
C SER A 31 -3.32 -22.65 0.40
N MET A 32 -4.06 -22.50 -0.70
CA MET A 32 -3.49 -22.13 -1.99
C MET A 32 -3.17 -20.64 -2.10
N ALA A 33 -3.89 -19.78 -1.36
CA ALA A 33 -3.70 -18.32 -1.42
C ALA A 33 -2.26 -17.87 -1.10
N PRO A 34 -1.58 -18.35 -0.03
CA PRO A 34 -0.20 -17.98 0.22
C PRO A 34 0.78 -18.44 -0.86
N VAL A 35 0.52 -19.60 -1.48
CA VAL A 35 1.36 -20.13 -2.56
C VAL A 35 1.13 -19.32 -3.84
N ALA A 36 -0.12 -19.10 -4.23
CA ALA A 36 -0.46 -18.34 -5.42
C ALA A 36 -0.06 -16.86 -5.33
N GLY A 37 -0.09 -16.27 -4.13
CA GLY A 37 0.26 -14.87 -3.88
C GLY A 37 1.75 -14.63 -3.61
N SER A 38 2.55 -15.67 -3.35
CA SER A 38 4.00 -15.50 -3.09
C SER A 38 4.87 -15.67 -4.32
N GLN A 39 4.30 -16.20 -5.41
CA GLN A 39 5.07 -16.69 -6.54
C GLN A 39 4.86 -15.82 -7.78
N PRO A 40 5.93 -15.25 -8.38
CA PRO A 40 5.80 -14.36 -9.54
C PRO A 40 5.30 -15.08 -10.81
N TRP A 41 5.44 -16.41 -10.90
CA TRP A 41 4.90 -17.19 -12.02
C TRP A 41 3.39 -17.40 -11.93
N SER A 42 2.76 -17.13 -10.78
CA SER A 42 1.33 -17.34 -10.59
C SER A 42 0.56 -16.20 -11.28
N PRO A 43 -0.35 -16.51 -12.22
CA PRO A 43 -1.19 -15.49 -12.83
C PRO A 43 -2.13 -14.84 -11.83
N LEU A 44 -2.34 -15.48 -10.67
CA LEU A 44 -3.20 -14.97 -9.61
C LEU A 44 -2.47 -14.06 -8.63
N GLU A 45 -1.14 -13.94 -8.74
CA GLU A 45 -0.31 -13.22 -7.76
C GLU A 45 -0.81 -11.80 -7.47
N PRO A 46 -1.15 -10.95 -8.45
CA PRO A 46 -1.59 -9.57 -8.19
C PRO A 46 -2.85 -9.44 -7.33
N TRP A 47 -3.66 -10.51 -7.23
CA TRP A 47 -4.89 -10.52 -6.43
C TRP A 47 -4.74 -11.22 -5.08
N PHE A 48 -3.74 -12.08 -4.92
CA PHE A 48 -3.50 -12.81 -3.67
C PHE A 48 -2.37 -12.22 -2.84
N SER A 49 -1.33 -11.66 -3.46
CA SER A 49 -0.20 -11.06 -2.75
C SER A 49 -0.62 -9.93 -1.81
N PRO A 50 -1.61 -9.06 -2.12
CA PRO A 50 -2.03 -8.02 -1.19
C PRO A 50 -2.58 -8.56 0.14
N PHE A 51 -3.23 -9.71 0.09
CA PHE A 51 -3.87 -10.37 1.23
C PHE A 51 -3.02 -11.50 1.81
N LEU A 52 -1.76 -11.62 1.38
CA LEU A 52 -0.85 -12.63 1.90
C LEU A 52 -0.77 -12.61 3.43
N PRO A 53 -0.81 -11.45 4.11
CA PRO A 53 -0.86 -11.43 5.55
C PRO A 53 -2.09 -12.07 6.18
N HIS A 54 -3.27 -11.72 5.67
CA HIS A 54 -4.53 -12.26 6.15
C HIS A 54 -4.63 -13.76 5.88
N ALA A 55 -4.24 -14.18 4.68
CA ALA A 55 -4.23 -15.59 4.27
C ALA A 55 -3.27 -16.42 5.14
N THR A 56 -2.05 -15.95 5.36
CA THR A 56 -1.05 -16.62 6.22
C THR A 56 -1.56 -16.75 7.65
N THR A 57 -2.10 -15.67 8.21
CA THR A 57 -2.66 -15.67 9.57
C THR A 57 -3.79 -16.69 9.70
N LEU A 58 -4.73 -16.72 8.74
CA LEU A 58 -5.83 -17.67 8.73
C LEU A 58 -5.33 -19.12 8.66
N VAL A 59 -4.36 -19.40 7.78
CA VAL A 59 -3.75 -20.73 7.65
C VAL A 59 -3.11 -21.18 8.96
N LEU A 60 -2.40 -20.29 9.67
CA LEU A 60 -1.79 -20.60 10.96
C LEU A 60 -2.83 -20.87 12.06
N LEU A 61 -3.91 -20.08 12.13
CA LEU A 61 -5.00 -20.30 13.09
C LEU A 61 -5.69 -21.66 12.86
N VAL A 62 -5.95 -22.00 11.61
CA VAL A 62 -6.49 -23.30 11.23
C VAL A 62 -5.53 -24.43 11.58
N LEU A 63 -4.23 -24.26 11.28
CA LEU A 63 -3.20 -25.25 11.60
C LEU A 63 -3.20 -25.57 13.09
N ILE A 64 -3.27 -24.55 13.96
CA ILE A 64 -3.37 -24.72 15.41
C ILE A 64 -4.59 -25.59 15.74
N GLY A 65 -5.77 -25.26 15.22
CA GLY A 65 -6.98 -26.06 15.42
C GLY A 65 -6.83 -27.52 14.98
N HIS A 66 -6.19 -27.76 13.84
CA HIS A 66 -5.90 -29.11 13.33
C HIS A 66 -4.93 -29.89 14.23
N LEU A 67 -3.90 -29.24 14.76
CA LEU A 67 -2.95 -29.85 15.69
C LEU A 67 -3.64 -30.23 17.01
N VAL A 68 -4.48 -29.36 17.56
CA VAL A 68 -5.30 -29.66 18.75
C VAL A 68 -6.26 -30.82 18.48
N GLY A 69 -6.91 -30.83 17.31
CA GLY A 69 -7.79 -31.91 16.86
C GLY A 69 -7.08 -33.19 16.42
N ARG A 70 -5.74 -33.24 16.47
CA ARG A 70 -4.90 -34.37 16.03
C ARG A 70 -5.14 -34.80 14.57
N HIS A 71 -5.45 -33.85 13.70
CA HIS A 71 -5.69 -34.06 12.26
C HIS A 71 -4.38 -34.01 11.44
N TRP A 72 -3.42 -34.89 11.75
CA TRP A 72 -2.03 -34.82 11.29
C TRP A 72 -1.84 -34.72 9.77
N ARG A 73 -2.65 -35.44 8.98
CA ARG A 73 -2.55 -35.40 7.51
C ARG A 73 -2.82 -34.01 6.93
N GLY A 74 -3.80 -33.28 7.49
CA GLY A 74 -4.11 -31.91 7.05
C GLY A 74 -3.10 -30.89 7.60
N SER A 75 -2.55 -31.14 8.79
CA SER A 75 -1.54 -30.28 9.40
C SER A 75 -0.30 -30.11 8.54
N GLY A 76 0.16 -31.15 7.84
CA GLY A 76 1.34 -31.06 6.97
C GLY A 76 1.19 -30.04 5.83
N VAL A 77 0.04 -30.07 5.14
CA VAL A 77 -0.25 -29.12 4.04
C VAL A 77 -0.36 -27.69 4.56
N LEU A 78 -1.07 -27.50 5.68
CA LEU A 78 -1.24 -26.18 6.30
C LEU A 78 0.09 -25.63 6.84
N ALA A 79 0.95 -26.49 7.39
CA ALA A 79 2.28 -26.10 7.85
C ALA A 79 3.16 -25.62 6.69
N LEU A 80 3.15 -26.33 5.55
CA LEU A 80 3.87 -25.89 4.36
C LEU A 80 3.34 -24.55 3.82
N ALA A 81 2.03 -24.40 3.69
CA ALA A 81 1.42 -23.15 3.24
C ALA A 81 1.71 -21.97 4.20
N GLY A 82 1.63 -22.22 5.52
CA GLY A 82 1.98 -21.25 6.54
C GLY A 82 3.46 -20.87 6.50
N PHE A 83 4.35 -21.84 6.30
CA PHE A 83 5.78 -21.59 6.13
C PHE A 83 6.07 -20.72 4.90
N VAL A 84 5.46 -21.02 3.74
CA VAL A 84 5.59 -20.19 2.54
C VAL A 84 5.12 -18.75 2.79
N GLY A 85 3.97 -18.59 3.45
CA GLY A 85 3.46 -17.27 3.81
C GLY A 85 4.40 -16.47 4.71
N VAL A 86 4.90 -17.10 5.79
CA VAL A 86 5.88 -16.48 6.70
C VAL A 86 7.18 -16.16 5.98
N TRP A 87 7.68 -17.08 5.14
CA TRP A 87 8.88 -16.86 4.34
C TRP A 87 8.73 -15.63 3.43
N SER A 88 7.62 -15.49 2.73
CA SER A 88 7.35 -14.31 1.90
C SER A 88 7.28 -13.02 2.70
N TRP A 89 6.70 -13.03 3.90
CA TRP A 89 6.76 -11.87 4.79
C TRP A 89 8.19 -11.50 5.16
N THR A 90 9.03 -12.47 5.51
CA THR A 90 10.43 -12.20 5.88
C THR A 90 11.24 -11.64 4.71
N ASN A 91 10.96 -12.06 3.47
CA ASN A 91 11.60 -11.47 2.30
C ASN A 91 11.16 -10.02 2.06
N ALA A 92 9.89 -9.68 2.31
CA ALA A 92 9.40 -8.31 2.17
C ALA A 92 10.10 -7.32 3.12
N LEU A 93 10.65 -7.79 4.25
CA LEU A 93 11.40 -6.95 5.21
C LEU A 93 12.71 -6.42 4.61
N GLN A 94 13.28 -7.07 3.60
CA GLN A 94 14.60 -6.72 3.03
C GLN A 94 14.63 -5.31 2.42
N PHE A 95 13.47 -4.81 2.00
CA PHE A 95 13.37 -3.52 1.31
C PHE A 95 12.86 -2.39 2.22
N GLN A 96 12.82 -2.60 3.53
CA GLN A 96 12.37 -1.59 4.47
C GLN A 96 13.50 -0.67 4.90
N LYS A 97 13.27 0.64 4.83
CA LYS A 97 14.15 1.62 5.43
C LYS A 97 14.04 1.54 6.95
N SER A 98 15.19 1.44 7.62
CA SER A 98 15.25 1.49 9.08
C SER A 98 14.81 2.85 9.60
N THR A 99 14.05 2.84 10.70
CA THR A 99 13.59 4.07 11.35
C THR A 99 14.61 4.52 12.39
N ILE A 100 15.14 5.72 12.24
CA ILE A 100 16.16 6.29 13.14
C ILE A 100 15.63 7.63 13.68
N PRO A 101 15.95 8.06 14.91
CA PRO A 101 15.67 9.44 15.31
C PRO A 101 16.56 10.42 14.51
N PRO A 102 16.04 11.60 14.14
CA PRO A 102 16.85 12.60 13.46
C PRO A 102 17.99 13.07 14.36
N GLN A 103 19.16 13.30 13.78
CA GLN A 103 20.26 13.96 14.47
C GLN A 103 19.90 15.42 14.77
N THR A 104 20.49 16.00 15.81
CA THR A 104 20.15 17.34 16.33
C THR A 104 20.22 18.46 15.29
N ASN A 105 21.05 18.32 14.25
CA ASN A 105 21.28 19.33 13.22
C ASN A 105 20.78 18.91 11.82
N ALA A 106 20.05 17.79 11.71
CA ALA A 106 19.51 17.37 10.42
C ALA A 106 18.41 18.34 9.96
N PHE A 107 18.43 18.73 8.70
CA PHE A 107 17.30 19.43 8.10
C PHE A 107 16.20 18.42 7.77
N VAL A 108 15.15 18.42 8.59
CA VAL A 108 14.07 17.43 8.51
C VAL A 108 12.90 17.98 7.71
N ILE A 109 12.43 17.17 6.76
CA ILE A 109 11.25 17.42 5.96
C ILE A 109 10.12 16.52 6.49
N SER A 110 9.00 17.12 6.87
CA SER A 110 7.75 16.43 7.17
C SER A 110 7.01 16.15 5.85
N ALA A 111 7.22 14.97 5.28
CA ALA A 111 6.62 14.56 4.02
C ALA A 111 5.31 13.79 4.26
N GLY A 112 4.26 14.15 3.53
CA GLY A 112 2.95 13.51 3.59
C GLY A 112 2.43 13.08 2.21
N PHE A 113 1.52 12.12 2.21
CA PHE A 113 0.82 11.68 1.02
C PHE A 113 -0.65 11.34 1.31
N ALA A 114 -1.56 11.61 0.37
CA ALA A 114 -2.95 11.19 0.46
C ALA A 114 -3.60 10.95 -0.93
N ASN A 115 -4.23 9.79 -1.11
CA ASN A 115 -5.26 9.62 -2.12
C ASN A 115 -6.57 10.23 -1.60
N LEU A 116 -7.09 11.28 -2.27
CA LEU A 116 -8.27 12.02 -1.80
C LEU A 116 -9.60 11.40 -2.27
N GLY A 117 -9.53 10.40 -3.14
CA GLY A 117 -10.67 9.80 -3.81
C GLY A 117 -11.43 10.79 -4.69
N ILE A 118 -12.33 10.26 -5.51
CA ILE A 118 -13.34 11.05 -6.26
C ILE A 118 -14.41 11.62 -5.31
N SER A 119 -13.98 12.41 -4.33
CA SER A 119 -14.79 13.02 -3.28
C SER A 119 -14.83 14.54 -3.44
N LYS A 120 -15.91 15.17 -2.98
CA LYS A 120 -16.04 16.63 -3.06
C LYS A 120 -15.11 17.30 -2.05
N ALA A 121 -14.50 18.40 -2.46
CA ALA A 121 -13.76 19.26 -1.53
C ALA A 121 -14.66 19.75 -0.38
N PRO A 122 -14.13 19.86 0.84
CA PRO A 122 -14.77 20.63 1.89
C PRO A 122 -14.96 22.11 1.46
N PRO A 123 -16.00 22.80 1.94
CA PRO A 123 -16.14 24.25 1.71
C PRO A 123 -14.90 25.02 2.20
N LEU A 124 -14.47 26.04 1.44
CA LEU A 124 -13.39 26.92 1.87
C LEU A 124 -13.74 27.58 3.22
N GLY A 125 -12.78 27.60 4.15
CA GLY A 125 -12.98 28.10 5.51
C GLY A 125 -13.62 27.08 6.48
N SER A 126 -14.02 25.90 6.01
CA SER A 126 -14.35 24.76 6.89
C SER A 126 -13.11 23.93 7.24
N SER A 127 -13.17 23.18 8.35
CA SER A 127 -12.15 22.20 8.71
C SER A 127 -12.65 20.79 8.44
N ASP A 128 -11.76 19.95 7.95
CA ASP A 128 -11.98 18.50 7.84
C ASP A 128 -10.89 17.74 8.62
N ALA A 129 -11.04 16.42 8.70
CA ALA A 129 -10.10 15.57 9.45
C ALA A 129 -8.66 15.63 8.88
N LEU A 130 -8.51 15.91 7.58
CA LEU A 130 -7.20 16.02 6.95
C LEU A 130 -6.52 17.35 7.33
N GLN A 131 -7.25 18.47 7.27
CA GLN A 131 -6.76 19.78 7.67
C GLN A 131 -6.47 19.85 9.17
N ASP A 132 -7.34 19.26 10.02
CA ASP A 132 -7.10 19.17 11.47
C ASP A 132 -5.81 18.41 11.74
N TRP A 133 -5.61 17.27 11.05
CA TRP A 133 -4.37 16.51 11.17
C TRP A 133 -3.14 17.29 10.69
N ALA A 134 -3.25 17.99 9.55
CA ALA A 134 -2.18 18.83 9.01
C ALA A 134 -1.84 20.00 9.95
N ARG A 135 -2.82 20.55 10.67
CA ARG A 135 -2.61 21.63 11.64
C ARG A 135 -1.84 21.15 12.88
N GLU A 136 -2.23 20.00 13.41
CA GLU A 136 -1.51 19.37 14.53
C GLU A 136 -0.15 18.81 14.10
N ASN A 137 -0.02 18.48 12.83
CA ASN A 137 1.13 17.81 12.26
C ASN A 137 1.49 18.38 10.88
N PRO A 138 2.16 19.54 10.82
CA PRO A 138 2.44 20.23 9.57
C PRO A 138 3.20 19.39 8.55
N PHE A 139 2.90 19.61 7.27
CA PHE A 139 3.64 19.07 6.15
C PHE A 139 4.52 20.16 5.54
N ASP A 140 5.78 19.81 5.26
CA ASP A 140 6.69 20.64 4.46
C ASP A 140 6.59 20.27 2.98
N LEU A 141 6.24 19.01 2.71
CA LEU A 141 5.99 18.46 1.38
C LEU A 141 4.76 17.56 1.45
N PHE A 142 3.79 17.75 0.55
CA PHE A 142 2.55 16.99 0.53
C PHE A 142 2.17 16.62 -0.90
N GLY A 143 2.09 15.32 -1.18
CA GLY A 143 1.63 14.79 -2.46
C GLY A 143 0.20 14.29 -2.36
N VAL A 144 -0.64 14.57 -3.37
CA VAL A 144 -2.00 14.05 -3.44
C VAL A 144 -2.33 13.52 -4.83
N VAL A 145 -3.18 12.50 -4.87
CA VAL A 145 -3.72 11.87 -6.09
C VAL A 145 -5.23 11.73 -5.96
N GLU A 146 -5.90 11.52 -7.09
CA GLU A 146 -7.36 11.61 -7.21
C GLU A 146 -7.86 12.93 -6.62
N CYS A 147 -7.23 14.05 -7.01
CA CYS A 147 -7.57 15.37 -6.50
C CYS A 147 -8.19 16.25 -7.59
N SER A 148 -9.40 16.72 -7.39
CA SER A 148 -9.99 17.78 -8.21
C SER A 148 -9.32 19.14 -7.94
N THR A 149 -9.40 20.06 -8.91
CA THR A 149 -9.03 21.47 -8.72
C THR A 149 -9.59 22.07 -7.42
N SER A 150 -10.83 21.74 -7.05
CA SER A 150 -11.45 22.26 -5.82
C SER A 150 -10.77 21.77 -4.53
N GLN A 151 -10.32 20.51 -4.49
CA GLN A 151 -9.57 19.96 -3.37
C GLN A 151 -8.16 20.56 -3.30
N VAL A 152 -7.54 20.81 -4.47
CA VAL A 152 -6.25 21.49 -4.55
C VAL A 152 -6.35 22.89 -3.97
N GLU A 153 -7.34 23.70 -4.36
CA GLU A 153 -7.54 25.04 -3.80
C GLU A 153 -7.85 25.01 -2.30
N TYR A 154 -8.59 24.01 -1.81
CA TYR A 154 -8.79 23.79 -0.38
C TYR A 154 -7.45 23.59 0.35
N ILE A 155 -6.58 22.72 -0.13
CA ILE A 155 -5.25 22.48 0.47
C ILE A 155 -4.34 23.71 0.35
N ARG A 156 -4.41 24.45 -0.77
CA ARG A 156 -3.67 25.72 -0.94
C ARG A 156 -4.06 26.77 0.08
N SER A 157 -5.29 26.73 0.59
CA SER A 157 -5.75 27.67 1.62
C SER A 157 -5.14 27.43 3.00
N TRP A 158 -4.54 26.25 3.25
CA TRP A 158 -4.01 25.90 4.56
C TRP A 158 -2.76 26.69 4.93
N GLN A 159 -1.89 26.96 3.94
CA GLN A 159 -0.65 27.71 4.09
C GLN A 159 -0.09 28.13 2.73
N LYS A 160 1.02 28.87 2.72
CA LYS A 160 1.67 29.30 1.46
C LYS A 160 2.52 28.16 0.89
N TRP A 161 2.20 27.72 -0.32
CA TRP A 161 2.89 26.63 -1.00
C TRP A 161 3.49 27.07 -2.35
N HIS A 162 4.56 26.40 -2.77
CA HIS A 162 4.83 26.13 -4.17
C HIS A 162 3.96 24.94 -4.60
N THR A 163 3.12 25.10 -5.61
CA THR A 163 2.13 24.09 -6.01
C THR A 163 2.31 23.73 -7.47
N VAL A 164 2.26 22.43 -7.74
CA VAL A 164 2.15 21.86 -9.08
C VAL A 164 0.89 21.03 -9.08
N HIS A 165 0.06 21.18 -10.10
CA HIS A 165 -1.17 20.43 -10.28
C HIS A 165 -1.30 20.06 -11.75
N ALA A 166 -1.64 18.80 -12.02
CA ALA A 166 -1.94 18.28 -13.35
C ALA A 166 -3.25 17.50 -13.30
N GLU A 167 -4.10 17.70 -14.30
CA GLU A 167 -5.32 16.94 -14.50
C GLU A 167 -5.27 16.25 -15.88
N PRO A 168 -5.87 15.07 -16.01
CA PRO A 168 -6.01 14.45 -17.30
C PRO A 168 -6.95 15.23 -18.21
N GLU A 169 -6.56 15.37 -19.49
CA GLU A 169 -7.35 16.09 -20.51
C GLU A 169 -8.79 15.58 -20.65
N ASP A 170 -9.04 14.30 -20.29
CA ASP A 170 -10.35 13.66 -20.34
C ASP A 170 -11.10 13.67 -18.99
N GLU A 171 -10.53 14.33 -17.97
CA GLU A 171 -11.06 14.43 -16.60
C GLU A 171 -11.42 13.07 -15.95
N SER A 172 -10.85 11.97 -16.45
CA SER A 172 -11.35 10.62 -16.19
C SER A 172 -10.97 10.02 -14.83
N ALA A 173 -10.10 10.67 -14.06
CA ALA A 173 -9.53 10.11 -12.83
C ALA A 173 -9.14 11.15 -11.77
N ASP A 174 -9.71 12.35 -11.84
CA ASP A 174 -9.23 13.53 -11.10
C ASP A 174 -7.72 13.78 -11.35
N GLY A 175 -7.10 14.74 -10.64
CA GLY A 175 -5.73 15.17 -10.85
C GLY A 175 -4.70 14.59 -9.88
N ILE A 176 -3.46 15.09 -10.04
CA ILE A 176 -2.29 14.84 -9.21
C ILE A 176 -1.67 16.18 -8.82
N ALA A 177 -1.40 16.40 -7.53
CA ALA A 177 -0.82 17.65 -7.06
C ALA A 177 0.30 17.47 -6.03
N LEU A 178 1.33 18.30 -6.17
CA LEU A 178 2.43 18.41 -5.23
C LEU A 178 2.43 19.80 -4.59
N PHE A 179 2.47 19.83 -3.26
CA PHE A 179 2.61 21.04 -2.45
C PHE A 179 3.95 21.01 -1.73
N SER A 180 4.72 22.09 -1.83
CA SER A 180 6.03 22.21 -1.21
C SER A 180 6.20 23.57 -0.53
N MET A 181 6.70 23.58 0.71
CA MET A 181 7.14 24.78 1.41
C MET A 181 8.47 25.34 0.85
N HIS A 182 9.12 24.58 -0.02
CA HIS A 182 10.39 24.91 -0.65
C HIS A 182 10.24 25.09 -2.17
N PRO A 183 11.07 25.93 -2.81
CA PRO A 183 11.00 26.16 -4.26
C PRO A 183 11.08 24.88 -5.09
N ILE A 184 10.15 24.74 -6.03
CA ILE A 184 10.16 23.69 -7.06
C ILE A 184 10.90 24.26 -8.27
N GLN A 185 12.07 23.72 -8.59
CA GLN A 185 12.97 24.23 -9.63
C GLN A 185 12.54 23.80 -11.03
N SER A 186 12.11 22.55 -11.17
CA SER A 186 11.65 21.98 -12.43
C SER A 186 10.58 20.95 -12.20
N VAL A 187 9.71 20.79 -13.19
CA VAL A 187 8.61 19.84 -13.20
C VAL A 187 8.58 19.15 -14.54
N LYS A 188 8.35 17.84 -14.53
CA LYS A 188 8.05 17.04 -15.69
C LYS A 188 6.80 16.23 -15.41
N ILE A 189 5.77 16.44 -16.22
CA ILE A 189 4.53 15.66 -16.18
C ILE A 189 4.56 14.70 -17.35
N THR A 190 4.25 13.44 -17.10
CA THR A 190 4.27 12.39 -18.11
C THR A 190 3.08 11.46 -17.94
N ARG A 191 2.61 10.91 -19.06
CA ARG A 191 1.54 9.90 -19.06
C ARG A 191 1.98 8.71 -19.90
N THR A 192 1.99 7.51 -19.32
CA THR A 192 2.12 6.30 -20.14
C THR A 192 0.84 6.09 -20.96
N PRO A 193 0.92 5.51 -22.18
CA PRO A 193 -0.27 5.25 -22.99
C PRO A 193 -1.37 4.50 -22.21
N ASN A 194 -2.59 5.02 -22.24
CA ASN A 194 -3.77 4.50 -21.53
C ASN A 194 -3.69 4.54 -19.99
N ALA A 195 -2.75 5.27 -19.40
CA ALA A 195 -2.82 5.59 -17.97
C ALA A 195 -3.99 6.52 -17.69
N ARG A 196 -4.63 6.30 -16.53
CA ARG A 196 -5.72 7.13 -16.03
C ARG A 196 -5.24 8.45 -15.41
N LEU A 197 -4.06 8.42 -14.77
CA LEU A 197 -3.46 9.56 -14.09
C LEU A 197 -2.04 9.82 -14.60
N ASP A 198 -1.64 11.08 -14.47
CA ASP A 198 -0.27 11.50 -14.73
C ASP A 198 0.71 11.02 -13.68
N HIS A 199 1.97 10.92 -14.11
CA HIS A 199 3.14 10.82 -13.25
C HIS A 199 3.85 12.18 -13.22
N LEU A 200 4.13 12.67 -12.02
CA LEU A 200 4.73 13.97 -11.77
C LEU A 200 6.11 13.78 -11.14
N THR A 201 7.14 14.21 -11.88
CA THR A 201 8.52 14.33 -11.39
C THR A 201 8.82 15.80 -11.11
N ALA A 202 9.25 16.14 -9.91
CA ALA A 202 9.62 17.51 -9.53
C ALA A 202 10.98 17.55 -8.84
N VAL A 203 11.76 18.59 -9.10
CA VAL A 203 13.01 18.86 -8.37
C VAL A 203 12.75 19.97 -7.35
N VAL A 204 12.96 19.67 -6.07
CA VAL A 204 12.72 20.58 -4.95
C VAL A 204 14.06 21.01 -4.37
N ASN A 205 14.24 22.32 -4.19
CA ASN A 205 15.43 22.88 -3.56
C ASN A 205 15.13 23.32 -2.12
N ALA A 206 15.48 22.47 -1.16
CA ALA A 206 15.31 22.74 0.27
C ALA A 206 16.66 23.10 0.93
N PRO A 207 16.65 23.77 2.10
CA PRO A 207 17.87 24.07 2.84
C PRO A 207 18.75 22.85 3.16
N GLY A 208 18.15 21.67 3.29
CA GLY A 208 18.86 20.40 3.53
C GLY A 208 19.50 19.76 2.28
N GLY A 209 19.25 20.29 1.09
CA GLY A 209 19.71 19.75 -0.18
C GLY A 209 18.62 19.75 -1.25
N THR A 210 19.04 19.64 -2.50
CA THR A 210 18.16 19.43 -3.65
C THR A 210 17.80 17.95 -3.77
N PHE A 211 16.53 17.65 -4.04
CA PHE A 211 16.05 16.29 -4.19
C PHE A 211 14.95 16.20 -5.26
N GLN A 212 14.78 15.00 -5.83
CA GLN A 212 13.71 14.69 -6.76
C GLN A 212 12.53 14.06 -6.02
N VAL A 213 11.33 14.52 -6.35
CA VAL A 213 10.07 13.96 -5.88
C VAL A 213 9.37 13.28 -7.04
N GLU A 214 9.06 12.01 -6.86
CA GLU A 214 8.15 11.29 -7.75
C GLU A 214 6.79 11.17 -7.07
N LEU A 215 5.75 11.68 -7.73
CA LEU A 215 4.37 11.52 -7.32
C LEU A 215 3.64 10.69 -8.38
N THR A 216 2.99 9.61 -7.96
CA THR A 216 2.42 8.64 -8.91
C THR A 216 1.20 7.91 -8.38
N HIS A 217 0.38 7.45 -9.33
CA HIS A 217 -0.77 6.59 -9.09
C HIS A 217 -0.92 5.58 -10.26
N PRO A 218 -0.16 4.47 -10.26
CA PRO A 218 -0.34 3.39 -11.22
C PRO A 218 -1.74 2.82 -11.19
N CYS A 219 -2.22 2.31 -12.34
CA CYS A 219 -3.52 1.67 -12.45
C CYS A 219 -3.66 0.54 -11.42
N PRO A 220 -4.87 0.33 -10.84
CA PRO A 220 -5.12 -0.81 -9.97
C PRO A 220 -4.91 -2.13 -10.71
N PRO A 221 -4.65 -3.24 -9.98
CA PRO A 221 -4.40 -4.55 -10.58
C PRO A 221 -5.70 -5.19 -11.09
N VAL A 222 -6.42 -4.52 -11.99
CA VAL A 222 -7.58 -5.08 -12.69
C VAL A 222 -7.10 -5.83 -13.94
N PRO A 223 -7.72 -6.97 -14.33
CA PRO A 223 -7.21 -7.83 -15.40
C PRO A 223 -6.86 -7.10 -16.71
N GLY A 224 -7.64 -6.09 -17.10
CA GLY A 224 -7.41 -5.33 -18.33
C GLY A 224 -6.28 -4.29 -18.27
N TRP A 225 -5.75 -3.99 -17.09
CA TRP A 225 -4.75 -2.91 -16.88
C TRP A 225 -3.42 -3.41 -16.33
N LEU A 226 -3.21 -4.72 -16.19
CA LEU A 226 -1.96 -5.25 -15.61
C LEU A 226 -0.71 -4.82 -16.39
N HIS A 227 -0.79 -4.80 -17.72
CA HIS A 227 0.32 -4.36 -18.58
C HIS A 227 0.59 -2.85 -18.41
N GLN A 228 -0.45 -2.01 -18.43
CA GLN A 228 -0.32 -0.57 -18.18
C GLN A 228 0.25 -0.29 -16.79
N ARG A 229 -0.25 -0.99 -15.76
CA ARG A 229 0.23 -0.88 -14.39
C ARG A 229 1.72 -1.20 -14.31
N GLN A 230 2.17 -2.29 -14.91
CA GLN A 230 3.59 -2.62 -14.92
C GLN A 230 4.41 -1.55 -15.65
N ALA A 231 3.96 -1.07 -16.81
CA ALA A 231 4.65 0.01 -17.52
C ALA A 231 4.78 1.30 -16.70
N GLN A 232 3.79 1.64 -15.87
CA GLN A 232 3.86 2.78 -14.95
C GLN A 232 4.84 2.54 -13.80
N LEU A 233 4.91 1.33 -13.26
CA LEU A 233 5.90 0.97 -12.23
C LEU A 233 7.33 0.95 -12.80
N ASP A 234 7.51 0.49 -14.04
CA ASP A 234 8.78 0.51 -14.75
C ASP A 234 9.22 1.94 -15.05
N GLN A 235 8.28 2.81 -15.42
CA GLN A 235 8.52 4.24 -15.59
C GLN A 235 9.01 4.87 -14.28
N LEU A 236 8.32 4.63 -13.16
CA LEU A 236 8.73 5.11 -11.83
C LEU A 236 10.14 4.61 -11.48
N SER A 237 10.40 3.33 -11.73
CA SER A 237 11.70 2.72 -11.45
C SER A 237 12.82 3.39 -12.24
N THR A 238 12.59 3.60 -13.54
CA THR A 238 13.54 4.26 -14.44
C THR A 238 13.78 5.70 -14.03
N ALA A 239 12.73 6.48 -13.77
CA ALA A 239 12.84 7.88 -13.37
C ALA A 239 13.60 8.04 -12.05
N SER A 240 13.40 7.11 -11.11
CA SER A 240 14.11 7.07 -9.83
C SER A 240 15.57 6.68 -9.99
N ALA A 241 15.87 5.62 -10.76
CA ALA A 241 17.23 5.12 -10.95
C ALA A 241 18.11 6.07 -11.78
N SER A 242 17.52 6.84 -12.69
CA SER A 242 18.23 7.79 -13.55
C SER A 242 18.31 9.21 -12.97
N SER A 243 17.91 9.43 -11.71
CA SER A 243 17.93 10.76 -11.11
C SER A 243 19.35 11.19 -10.75
N ASP A 244 19.68 12.44 -11.06
CA ASP A 244 20.89 13.10 -10.56
C ASP A 244 20.77 13.55 -9.09
N TRP A 245 19.59 13.39 -8.48
CA TRP A 245 19.27 13.86 -7.13
C TRP A 245 18.77 12.72 -6.24
N PRO A 246 18.93 12.82 -4.90
CA PRO A 246 18.26 11.91 -3.98
C PRO A 246 16.76 11.85 -4.24
N VAL A 247 16.19 10.65 -4.31
CA VAL A 247 14.78 10.46 -4.70
C VAL A 247 13.88 10.23 -3.48
N LEU A 248 12.74 10.91 -3.46
CA LEU A 248 11.61 10.67 -2.57
C LEU A 248 10.37 10.36 -3.41
N VAL A 249 9.81 9.16 -3.27
CA VAL A 249 8.57 8.77 -3.93
C VAL A 249 7.40 8.87 -2.95
N LEU A 250 6.29 9.43 -3.42
CA LEU A 250 5.00 9.46 -2.74
C LEU A 250 3.95 8.92 -3.71
N GLY A 251 3.08 8.01 -3.27
CA GLY A 251 2.08 7.49 -4.21
C GLY A 251 1.18 6.41 -3.64
N ASP A 252 0.01 6.30 -4.25
CA ASP A 252 -0.82 5.11 -4.19
C ASP A 252 -0.33 4.19 -5.30
N LEU A 253 0.47 3.20 -4.94
CA LEU A 253 1.10 2.33 -5.93
C LEU A 253 0.18 1.21 -6.39
N ASN A 254 -1.02 1.10 -5.80
CA ASN A 254 -1.91 -0.04 -6.02
C ASN A 254 -1.19 -1.39 -5.87
N GLU A 255 -0.17 -1.42 -5.00
CA GLU A 255 0.74 -2.53 -4.79
C GLU A 255 1.06 -2.64 -3.31
N THR A 256 1.30 -3.87 -2.82
CA THR A 256 1.67 -4.14 -1.44
C THR A 256 3.11 -4.62 -1.32
N PRO A 257 3.71 -4.57 -0.12
CA PRO A 257 5.08 -5.05 0.07
C PRO A 257 5.32 -6.53 -0.23
N PHE A 258 4.25 -7.31 -0.43
CA PHE A 258 4.31 -8.74 -0.71
C PHE A 258 4.27 -9.06 -2.20
N GLY A 259 3.97 -8.06 -3.05
CA GLY A 259 3.80 -8.23 -4.47
C GLY A 259 5.09 -8.48 -5.23
N SER A 260 4.97 -9.07 -6.42
CA SER A 260 6.12 -9.27 -7.32
C SER A 260 6.63 -7.97 -7.93
N SER A 261 5.74 -7.14 -8.48
CA SER A 261 6.08 -5.83 -9.04
C SER A 261 6.65 -4.87 -7.99
N TRP A 262 6.26 -5.00 -6.72
CA TRP A 262 6.89 -4.25 -5.61
C TRP A 262 8.38 -4.54 -5.48
N ARG A 263 8.73 -5.83 -5.44
CA ARG A 263 10.13 -6.26 -5.29
C ARG A 263 10.95 -5.84 -6.50
N GLU A 264 10.40 -5.97 -7.69
CA GLU A 264 11.03 -5.52 -8.93
C GLU A 264 11.26 -4.00 -8.93
N LEU A 265 10.24 -3.21 -8.55
CA LEU A 265 10.35 -1.76 -8.41
C LEU A 265 11.52 -1.38 -7.50
N LEU A 266 11.56 -1.93 -6.28
CA LEU A 266 12.59 -1.54 -5.29
C LEU A 266 13.98 -2.06 -5.66
N THR A 267 14.08 -3.25 -6.25
CA THR A 267 15.36 -3.80 -6.71
C THR A 267 15.95 -2.97 -7.85
N THR A 268 15.12 -2.58 -8.82
CA THR A 268 15.57 -1.86 -10.02
C THR A 268 15.83 -0.38 -9.74
N SER A 269 15.04 0.23 -8.86
CA SER A 269 15.18 1.65 -8.50
C SER A 269 16.21 1.93 -7.40
N GLY A 270 16.60 0.91 -6.63
CA GLY A 270 17.42 1.08 -5.43
C GLY A 270 16.69 1.78 -4.27
N LEU A 271 15.37 1.95 -4.36
CA LEU A 271 14.57 2.59 -3.33
C LEU A 271 14.29 1.65 -2.15
N SER A 272 14.08 2.25 -0.98
CA SER A 272 13.64 1.56 0.24
C SER A 272 12.32 2.13 0.73
N ALA A 273 11.44 1.26 1.21
CA ALA A 273 10.12 1.65 1.69
C ALA A 273 10.17 2.16 3.13
N VAL A 274 9.58 3.32 3.39
CA VAL A 274 9.48 3.89 4.74
C VAL A 274 8.32 3.23 5.50
N GLY A 275 8.57 2.85 6.76
CA GLY A 275 7.56 2.31 7.67
C GLY A 275 7.31 0.79 7.58
N PRO A 276 6.61 0.22 8.58
CA PRO A 276 6.43 -1.22 8.72
C PRO A 276 5.55 -1.83 7.61
N LEU A 277 5.71 -3.13 7.32
CA LEU A 277 4.94 -3.83 6.27
C LEU A 277 3.43 -3.77 6.55
N SER A 278 3.05 -3.88 7.83
CA SER A 278 1.67 -3.82 8.30
C SER A 278 1.28 -2.37 8.63
N MET A 279 0.95 -1.59 7.59
CA MET A 279 0.40 -0.24 7.71
C MET A 279 -0.77 -0.05 6.75
N PRO A 280 -1.94 -0.65 7.02
CA PRO A 280 -3.06 -0.59 6.10
C PRO A 280 -3.57 0.84 5.92
N THR A 281 -3.75 1.22 4.66
CA THR A 281 -4.27 2.52 4.25
C THR A 281 -5.60 2.39 3.50
N TRP A 282 -5.85 1.23 2.88
CA TRP A 282 -7.07 0.94 2.11
C TRP A 282 -7.65 -0.46 2.43
N PRO A 283 -8.97 -0.66 2.43
CA PRO A 283 -9.99 0.38 2.44
C PRO A 283 -10.17 0.91 3.86
N SER A 284 -10.30 2.23 4.00
CA SER A 284 -10.70 2.91 5.22
C SER A 284 -12.22 2.84 5.44
N GLN A 285 -12.98 2.66 4.34
CA GLN A 285 -14.43 2.50 4.31
C GLN A 285 -14.88 1.77 3.04
N LEU A 286 -16.07 1.19 3.08
CA LEU A 286 -16.75 0.61 1.93
C LEU A 286 -18.15 1.22 1.85
N LYS A 287 -18.46 1.97 0.78
CA LYS A 287 -19.74 2.68 0.61
C LYS A 287 -20.11 3.55 1.83
N GLY A 288 -19.14 4.26 2.40
CA GLY A 288 -19.31 5.11 3.57
C GLY A 288 -19.21 4.38 4.93
N ILE A 289 -19.28 3.05 4.95
CA ILE A 289 -19.21 2.25 6.18
C ILE A 289 -17.73 2.04 6.54
N PRO A 290 -17.26 2.48 7.73
CA PRO A 290 -15.86 2.30 8.12
C PRO A 290 -15.42 0.83 8.14
N VAL A 291 -14.23 0.55 7.61
CA VAL A 291 -13.61 -0.77 7.65
C VAL A 291 -12.54 -0.78 8.75
N PRO A 292 -12.54 -1.80 9.65
CA PRO A 292 -11.46 -1.96 10.63
C PRO A 292 -10.10 -2.05 9.93
N GLN A 293 -9.14 -1.23 10.36
CA GLN A 293 -7.86 -1.07 9.65
C GLN A 293 -7.09 -2.38 9.49
N TRP A 294 -7.18 -3.31 10.46
CA TRP A 294 -6.51 -4.63 10.39
C TRP A 294 -7.04 -5.54 9.27
N LEU A 295 -8.18 -5.21 8.65
CA LEU A 295 -8.70 -5.89 7.46
C LEU A 295 -8.19 -5.27 6.14
N GLY A 296 -7.55 -4.11 6.20
CA GLY A 296 -7.02 -3.43 5.02
C GLY A 296 -5.64 -3.93 4.59
N ILE A 297 -5.18 -3.35 3.49
CA ILE A 297 -3.88 -3.53 2.87
C ILE A 297 -3.15 -2.17 2.75
N ARG A 298 -1.82 -2.24 2.61
CA ARG A 298 -0.95 -1.07 2.45
C ARG A 298 -0.67 -0.87 0.96
N ILE A 299 -1.33 0.14 0.36
CA ILE A 299 -1.11 0.49 -1.06
C ILE A 299 -0.62 1.93 -1.25
N ASP A 300 -0.73 2.77 -0.22
CA ASP A 300 -0.13 4.10 -0.19
C ASP A 300 1.26 4.02 0.44
N HIS A 301 2.26 4.58 -0.24
CA HIS A 301 3.66 4.41 0.10
C HIS A 301 4.46 5.70 0.06
N MET A 302 5.51 5.70 0.89
CA MET A 302 6.65 6.60 0.78
C MET A 302 7.89 5.74 0.57
N LEU A 303 8.62 5.98 -0.52
CA LEU A 303 9.88 5.30 -0.83
C LEU A 303 11.00 6.33 -0.86
N VAL A 304 12.19 5.94 -0.45
CA VAL A 304 13.34 6.85 -0.39
C VAL A 304 14.59 6.19 -0.97
N GLY A 305 15.42 7.01 -1.62
CA GLY A 305 16.77 6.62 -2.04
C GLY A 305 17.70 6.36 -0.86
N SER A 306 18.86 5.79 -1.15
CA SER A 306 19.85 5.39 -0.13
C SER A 306 20.36 6.55 0.73
N GLU A 307 20.35 7.76 0.19
CA GLU A 307 20.85 9.00 0.75
C GLU A 307 19.92 9.58 1.82
N TRP A 308 18.69 9.09 1.89
CA TRP A 308 17.70 9.53 2.87
C TRP A 308 17.74 8.67 4.12
N GLU A 309 17.51 9.29 5.26
CA GLU A 309 17.05 8.66 6.49
C GLU A 309 15.58 9.00 6.74
N ALA A 310 14.91 8.11 7.49
CA ALA A 310 13.50 8.24 7.77
C ALA A 310 13.18 7.97 9.24
N GLY A 311 12.25 8.75 9.78
CA GLY A 311 11.58 8.48 11.03
C GLY A 311 10.42 7.50 10.85
N PRO A 312 9.68 7.20 11.93
CA PRO A 312 8.52 6.33 11.84
C PRO A 312 7.44 6.92 10.93
N LEU A 313 6.91 6.09 10.02
CA LEU A 313 5.71 6.39 9.23
C LEU A 313 4.48 6.38 10.14
N LYS A 314 3.59 7.35 9.96
CA LYS A 314 2.30 7.44 10.63
C LYS A 314 1.17 7.38 9.60
N VAL A 315 0.17 6.57 9.88
CA VAL A 315 -1.11 6.60 9.15
C VAL A 315 -2.04 7.58 9.86
N GLY A 316 -2.63 8.49 9.11
CA GLY A 316 -3.52 9.53 9.60
C GLY A 316 -4.97 9.07 9.80
N PRO A 317 -5.87 10.02 10.09
CA PRO A 317 -7.26 9.73 10.37
C PRO A 317 -8.02 9.18 9.15
N LYS A 318 -9.24 8.70 9.38
CA LYS A 318 -10.18 8.43 8.28
C LYS A 318 -10.63 9.78 7.71
N ILE A 319 -10.50 9.96 6.40
CA ILE A 319 -10.97 11.16 5.69
C ILE A 319 -12.19 10.81 4.82
N SER A 320 -12.60 11.70 3.90
CA SER A 320 -13.69 11.44 2.95
C SER A 320 -13.37 10.31 1.97
N SER A 321 -12.09 10.15 1.62
CA SER A 321 -11.55 9.06 0.81
C SER A 321 -11.71 7.69 1.47
N ASP A 322 -11.75 6.64 0.66
CA ASP A 322 -11.55 5.26 1.12
C ASP A 322 -10.07 4.92 1.40
N HIS A 323 -9.16 5.88 1.24
CA HIS A 323 -7.78 5.80 1.72
C HIS A 323 -7.59 6.52 3.06
N ARG A 324 -6.45 6.24 3.70
CA ARG A 324 -5.93 6.99 4.85
C ARG A 324 -4.64 7.70 4.44
N PRO A 325 -4.46 8.98 4.79
CA PRO A 325 -3.23 9.70 4.46
C PRO A 325 -2.05 9.16 5.29
N ILE A 326 -0.84 9.33 4.82
CA ILE A 326 0.40 8.91 5.49
C ILE A 326 1.36 10.09 5.68
N ARG A 327 2.22 10.01 6.70
CA ARG A 327 3.28 11.00 6.96
C ARG A 327 4.51 10.36 7.55
N ALA A 328 5.69 10.82 7.14
CA ALA A 328 6.94 10.56 7.85
C ALA A 328 7.80 11.82 7.88
N LYS A 329 8.75 11.83 8.82
CA LYS A 329 9.87 12.77 8.82
C LYS A 329 11.01 12.12 8.05
N VAL A 330 11.58 12.82 7.08
CA VAL A 330 12.72 12.35 6.27
C VAL A 330 13.80 13.42 6.21
N TRP A 331 15.07 13.03 6.10
CA TRP A 331 16.20 13.94 5.98
C TRP A 331 17.33 13.29 5.18
N LEU A 332 18.11 14.09 4.47
CA LEU A 332 19.29 13.60 3.77
C LEU A 332 20.43 13.32 4.76
N ARG A 333 21.17 12.23 4.52
CA ARG A 333 22.44 11.96 5.21
C ARG A 333 23.45 13.03 4.86
N ARG A 334 24.30 13.37 5.82
CA ARG A 334 25.42 14.27 5.54
C ARG A 334 26.47 13.52 4.72
N PRO A 335 27.16 14.20 3.78
CA PRO A 335 28.29 13.61 3.08
C PRO A 335 29.33 13.07 4.08
N GLY A 336 29.64 11.78 4.01
CA GLY A 336 30.64 11.12 4.88
C GLY A 336 30.09 10.24 6.01
N GLU A 337 28.76 10.14 6.18
CA GLU A 337 28.13 9.18 7.11
C GLU A 337 27.77 7.89 6.36
N ALA A 338 28.63 6.87 6.48
CA ALA A 338 28.42 5.51 5.93
C ALA A 338 27.95 4.53 7.02
#